data_AF-A0A2F0AU75-F1
#
_entry.id   AF-A0A2F0AU75-F1
#
_cell.length_a   1.000
_cell.length_b   1.000
_cell.length_c   1.000
_cell.angle_alpha   90.00
_cell.angle_beta   90.00
_cell.angle_gamma   90.00
#
_symmetry.space_group_name_H-M   'P 1'
#
loop_
_entity.id
_entity.type
_entity.pdbx_description
1 polymer ?
#
loop_
_entity_poly.entity_id
_entity_poly.type
_entity_poly.pdbx_seq_one_letter_code
_entity_poly.pdbx_strand_id
1 'polypeptide(L)' 'MSKRELQSARNIIGRFVEDCGADAVVVLYSKVKRSKTETYVIPFGNAHTCGALIDYAYEYYEAPDLLNLEIEDKDEDDE' A
#
# COMPACT_ATOMS: atom_id res chain seq x y z
N MET A 1 -8.31 4.88 -15.81
CA MET A 1 -8.47 6.14 -15.07
C MET A 1 -8.19 7.29 -16.02
N SER A 2 -9.12 8.23 -16.15
CA SER A 2 -8.92 9.45 -16.93
C SER A 2 -7.97 10.41 -16.21
N LYS A 3 -7.31 11.31 -16.94
CA LYS A 3 -6.48 12.37 -16.34
C LYS A 3 -7.25 13.21 -15.31
N ARG A 4 -8.56 13.40 -15.49
CA ARG A 4 -9.41 14.16 -14.55
C ARG A 4 -9.60 13.44 -13.22
N GLU A 5 -9.72 12.12 -13.23
CA GLU A 5 -9.87 11.31 -12.02
C GLU A 5 -8.58 11.35 -11.20
N LEU A 6 -7.42 11.25 -11.86
CA LEU A 6 -6.10 11.39 -11.24
C LEU A 6 -5.89 12.78 -10.61
N GLN A 7 -6.27 13.84 -11.32
CA GLN A 7 -6.20 15.20 -10.80
C GLN A 7 -7.10 15.38 -9.57
N SER A 8 -8.31 14.83 -9.60
CA SER A 8 -9.27 14.93 -8.50
C SER A 8 -8.78 14.18 -7.25
N ALA A 9 -8.24 12.97 -7.43
CA ALA A 9 -7.65 12.19 -6.35
C ALA A 9 -6.46 12.93 -5.70
N ARG A 10 -5.60 13.55 -6.52
CA ARG A 10 -4.49 14.38 -6.01
C ARG A 10 -4.98 15.59 -5.22
N ASN A 11 -6.04 16.26 -5.67
CA ASN A 11 -6.59 17.41 -4.96
C ASN A 11 -7.22 17.03 -3.62
N ILE A 12 -7.90 15.87 -3.54
CA ILE A 12 -8.47 15.35 -2.28
C ILE A 12 -7.36 15.08 -1.28
N ILE A 13 -6.29 14.40 -1.71
CA ILE A 13 -5.16 14.08 -0.83
C ILE A 13 -4.38 15.34 -0.45
N GLY A 14 -4.20 16.29 -1.38
CA GLY A 14 -3.57 17.58 -1.09
C GLY A 14 -4.30 18.35 0.02
N ARG A 15 -5.64 18.42 -0.04
CA ARG A 15 -6.44 19.03 1.03
C ARG A 15 -6.29 18.29 2.36
N PHE A 16 -6.30 16.96 2.33
CA PHE A 16 -6.11 16.17 3.54
C PHE A 16 -4.74 16.43 4.20
N VAL A 17 -3.67 16.53 3.39
CA VAL A 17 -2.32 16.87 3.88
C VAL A 17 -2.32 18.25 4.55
N GLU A 18 -2.98 19.23 3.93
CA GLU A 18 -3.12 20.59 4.47
C GLU A 18 -3.92 20.62 5.78
N ASP A 19 -5.08 19.95 5.83
CA ASP A 19 -5.95 19.89 7.01
C ASP A 19 -5.26 19.21 8.20
N CYS A 20 -4.43 18.19 7.94
CA CYS A 20 -3.66 17.51 8.97
C CYS A 20 -2.38 18.27 9.38
N GLY A 21 -1.96 19.29 8.63
CA GLY A 21 -0.69 19.97 8.84
C GLY A 21 0.52 19.04 8.73
N ALA A 22 0.44 18.00 7.90
CA ALA A 22 1.49 17.00 7.77
C ALA A 22 2.57 17.45 6.78
N ASP A 23 3.84 17.24 7.12
CA ASP A 23 4.98 17.53 6.22
C ASP A 23 5.09 16.53 5.04
N ALA A 24 4.58 15.31 5.25
CA ALA A 24 4.54 14.25 4.25
C ALA A 24 3.44 13.23 4.57
N VAL A 25 2.87 12.63 3.52
CA VAL A 25 1.89 11.54 3.61
C VAL A 25 2.24 10.47 2.59
N VAL A 26 2.24 9.20 3.02
CA VAL A 26 2.44 8.04 2.14
C VAL A 26 1.17 7.20 2.14
N VAL A 27 0.56 7.01 0.97
CA VAL A 27 -0.61 6.14 0.82
C VAL A 27 -0.13 4.79 0.30
N LEU A 28 -0.34 3.75 1.11
CA LEU A 28 -0.12 2.36 0.76
C LEU A 28 -1.48 1.71 0.47
N TYR A 29 -1.63 1.13 -0.71
CA TYR A 29 -2.80 0.31 -0.99
C TYR A 29 -2.42 -0.97 -1.72
N SER A 30 -3.05 -2.06 -1.33
CA SER A 30 -2.88 -3.35 -1.99
C SER A 30 -4.21 -3.79 -2.57
N LYS A 31 -4.14 -4.39 -3.76
CA LYS A 31 -5.29 -4.94 -4.46
C LYS A 31 -5.00 -6.39 -4.83
N VAL A 32 -5.89 -7.29 -4.44
CA VAL A 32 -5.82 -8.69 -4.84
C VAL A 32 -6.67 -8.89 -6.09
N LYS A 33 -6.08 -9.48 -7.15
CA LYS A 33 -6.79 -9.84 -8.38
C LYS A 33 -6.26 -11.19 -8.90
N ARG A 34 -7.13 -12.20 -9.01
CA ARG A 34 -6.80 -13.54 -9.55
C ARG A 34 -5.51 -14.10 -8.93
N SER A 35 -5.49 -14.21 -7.60
CA SER A 35 -4.34 -14.74 -6.83
C SER A 35 -3.03 -13.95 -6.98
N LYS A 36 -3.05 -12.74 -7.54
CA LYS A 36 -1.93 -11.79 -7.52
C LYS A 36 -2.27 -10.61 -6.64
N THR A 37 -1.36 -10.25 -5.75
CA THR A 37 -1.43 -9.04 -4.93
C THR A 37 -0.57 -7.97 -5.60
N GLU A 38 -1.20 -6.87 -6.01
CA GLU A 38 -0.53 -5.68 -6.52
C GLU A 38 -0.53 -4.64 -5.42
N THR A 39 0.66 -4.22 -4.98
CA THR A 39 0.83 -3.17 -3.97
C THR A 39 1.31 -1.90 -4.64
N TYR A 40 0.76 -0.78 -4.22
CA TYR A 40 1.03 0.54 -4.78
C TYR A 40 1.37 1.52 -3.66
N VAL A 41 2.35 2.36 -3.95
CA VAL A 41 2.84 3.40 -3.04
C VAL A 41 2.66 4.75 -3.71
N ILE A 42 1.98 5.68 -3.04
CA ILE A 42 1.77 7.03 -3.54
C ILE A 42 2.29 8.03 -2.49
N PRO A 43 3.49 8.60 -2.71
CA PRO A 43 4.06 9.61 -1.81
C PRO A 43 3.52 11.02 -2.11
N PHE A 44 3.30 11.79 -1.05
CA PHE A 44 2.91 13.20 -1.09
C PHE A 44 3.78 14.02 -0.14
N GLY A 45 4.28 15.16 -0.60
CA GLY A 45 5.14 16.07 0.19
C GLY A 45 6.62 15.87 -0.08
N ASN A 46 7.46 16.11 0.93
CA ASN A 46 8.91 16.01 0.81
C ASN A 46 9.37 14.56 0.54
N ALA A 47 10.16 14.37 -0.52
CA ALA A 47 10.61 13.05 -0.95
C ALA A 47 11.50 12.34 0.09
N HIS A 48 12.36 13.08 0.81
CA HIS A 48 13.22 12.52 1.86
C HIS A 48 12.39 12.06 3.06
N THR A 49 11.39 12.86 3.47
CA THR A 49 10.49 12.49 4.57
C THR A 49 9.63 11.28 4.19
N CYS A 50 9.11 11.24 2.96
CA CYS A 50 8.38 10.06 2.46
C CYS A 50 9.25 8.80 2.45
N GLY A 51 10.51 8.91 2.00
CA GLY A 51 11.46 7.79 2.01
C GLY A 51 11.69 7.27 3.43
N ALA A 52 12.02 8.16 4.37
CA ALA A 52 12.23 7.79 5.77
C ALA A 52 10.98 7.13 6.40
N LEU A 53 9.78 7.60 6.07
CA LEU A 53 8.53 6.96 6.54
C LEU A 53 8.34 5.55 5.98
N ILE A 54 8.67 5.32 4.71
CA ILE A 54 8.58 4.00 4.08
C ILE A 54 9.62 3.05 4.69
N ASP A 55 10.86 3.50 4.83
CA ASP A 55 11.95 2.70 5.41
C ASP A 55 11.62 2.32 6.85
N TYR A 56 11.15 3.29 7.65
CA TYR A 56 10.68 3.03 9.01
C TYR A 56 9.50 2.04 9.01
N ALA A 57 8.49 2.23 8.16
CA ALA A 57 7.36 1.30 8.11
C ALA A 57 7.79 -0.13 7.75
N TYR A 58 8.81 -0.29 6.91
CA TYR A 58 9.36 -1.59 6.51
C TYR A 58 10.22 -2.22 7.61
N GLU A 59 11.09 -1.44 8.26
CA GLU A 59 11.97 -1.91 9.34
C GLU A 59 11.17 -2.42 10.54
N TYR A 60 10.06 -1.75 10.85
CA TYR A 60 9.17 -2.10 11.97
C TYR A 60 7.96 -2.91 11.53
N TYR A 61 7.96 -3.41 10.28
CA TYR A 61 6.91 -4.31 9.81
C TYR A 61 7.12 -5.70 10.44
N GLU A 62 6.39 -5.97 11.51
CA GLU A 62 6.17 -7.34 11.97
C GLU A 62 5.23 -8.01 10.98
N ALA A 63 5.80 -8.78 10.05
CA ALA A 63 5.00 -9.62 9.18
C ALA A 63 4.16 -10.54 10.09
N PRO A 64 2.82 -10.56 9.96
CA PRO A 64 2.03 -11.58 10.62
C PRO A 64 2.59 -12.94 10.16
N ASP A 65 2.71 -13.91 11.08
CA ASP A 65 3.26 -15.27 10.89
C ASP A 65 2.47 -16.10 9.84
N LEU A 66 2.33 -15.59 8.63
CA LEU A 66 1.72 -16.23 7.47
C LEU A 66 2.69 -17.16 6.77
N LEU A 67 3.96 -17.18 7.19
CA LEU A 67 4.99 -18.11 6.70
C LEU A 67 4.85 -19.54 7.29
N ASN A 68 3.95 -19.77 8.25
CA ASN A 68 3.64 -21.10 8.80
C ASN A 68 2.28 -21.67 8.37
N LEU A 69 1.56 -21.02 7.46
CA LEU A 69 0.46 -21.67 6.75
C LEU A 69 1.07 -22.51 5.64
N GLU A 70 1.52 -23.72 5.99
CA GLU A 70 1.63 -24.80 5.02
C GLU A 70 0.28 -24.89 4.30
N ILE A 71 0.28 -24.50 3.03
CA ILE A 71 -0.84 -24.77 2.13
C ILE A 71 -0.82 -26.29 1.99
N GLU A 72 -1.63 -27.00 2.79
CA GLU A 72 -2.04 -28.36 2.47
C GLU A 72 -2.80 -28.29 1.15
N ASP A 73 -2.08 -28.41 0.04
CA ASP A 73 -2.64 -28.81 -1.25
C ASP A 73 -3.24 -30.21 -1.02
N LYS A 74 -4.53 -30.24 -0.65
CA LYS A 74 -5.34 -31.45 -0.78
C LYS A 74 -5.54 -31.67 -2.28
N ASP A 75 -4.65 -32.45 -2.86
CA ASP A 75 -4.93 -33.19 -4.08
C ASP A 75 -6.12 -34.12 -3.80
N GLU A 76 -7.34 -33.66 -4.08
CA GLU A 76 -8.51 -34.52 -4.27
C GLU A 76 -8.35 -35.24 -5.62
N ASP A 77 -7.53 -36.29 -5.64
CA ASP A 77 -7.69 -37.41 -6.59
C ASP A 77 -8.46 -38.51 -5.87
N ASP A 78 -9.78 -38.57 -6.07
CA ASP A 78 -10.58 -39.77 -5.84
C ASP A 78 -11.38 -40.09 -7.11
N GLU A 79 -11.26 -41.35 -7.52
CA GLU A 79 -11.76 -42.02 -8.73
C GLU A 79 -13.28 -41.95 -8.97
#